data_AF-A0AAD3RT64-F1
#
_entry.id   AF-A0AAD3RT64-F1
#
_cell.length_a   1.000
_cell.length_b   1.000
_cell.length_c   1.000
_cell.angle_alpha   90.00
_cell.angle_beta   90.00
_cell.angle_gamma   90.00
#
_symmetry.space_group_name_H-M   'P 1'
#
loop_
_entity.id
_entity.type
_entity.pdbx_description
1 polymer ?
#
loop_
_entity_poly.entity_id
_entity_poly.type
_entity_poly.pdbx_seq_one_letter_code
_entity_poly.pdbx_strand_id
1 'polypeptide(L)' 'MIVIAAFIIGAAIGWMRAVKAGGSRADKLQYAAAHALALTVLGVFLTVLISRMT' A
#
# COMPACT_ATOMS: atom_id res chain seq x y z
N MET A 1 -12.40 1.17 6.83
CA MET A 1 -12.52 0.67 5.44
C MET A 1 -11.24 -0.07 5.07
N ILE A 2 -11.34 -1.34 4.68
CA ILE A 2 -10.17 -2.21 4.41
C ILE A 2 -9.24 -1.59 3.35
N VAL A 3 -9.80 -1.01 2.29
CA VAL A 3 -9.07 -0.36 1.20
C VAL A 3 -8.17 0.78 1.70
N ILE A 4 -8.69 1.68 2.54
CA ILE A 4 -7.92 2.82 3.09
C ILE A 4 -6.80 2.32 4.01
N ALA A 5 -7.07 1.30 4.83
CA ALA A 5 -6.04 0.71 5.68
C ALA A 5 -4.92 0.09 4.84
N ALA A 6 -5.27 -0.66 3.79
CA ALA A 6 -4.31 -1.26 2.88
C ALA A 6 -3.45 -0.21 2.15
N PHE A 7 -4.07 0.89 1.70
CA PHE A 7 -3.36 2.02 1.09
C PHE A 7 -2.30 2.61 2.04
N ILE A 8 -2.68 2.94 3.27
CA ILE A 8 -1.78 3.57 4.26
C ILE A 8 -0.64 2.62 4.63
N ILE A 9 -0.95 1.34 4.86
CA ILE A 9 0.06 0.32 5.19
C ILE A 9 1.02 0.14 4.02
N GLY A 10 0.52 0.06 2.78
CA GLY A 10 1.34 -0.03 1.59
C GLY A 10 2.26 1.18 1.43
N ALA A 11 1.71 2.39 1.57
CA ALA A 11 2.50 3.62 1.51
C ALA A 11 3.63 3.63 2.55
N ALA A 12 3.33 3.26 3.80
CA ALA A 12 4.30 3.21 4.88
C ALA A 12 5.43 2.20 4.59
N ILE A 13 5.08 0.98 4.14
CA ILE A 13 6.06 -0.06 3.78
C ILE A 13 6.96 0.43 2.62
N GLY A 14 6.37 0.99 1.57
CA GLY A 14 7.12 1.51 0.43
C GLY A 14 8.09 2.60 0.84
N TRP A 15 7.62 3.59 1.61
CA TRP A 15 8.47 4.65 2.15
C TRP A 15 9.63 4.10 2.98
N MET A 16 9.36 3.20 3.92
CA MET A 16 10.39 2.58 4.77
C MET A 16 11.44 1.83 3.95
N ARG A 17 11.04 1.13 2.88
CA ARG A 17 11.97 0.43 1.99
C ARG A 17 12.88 1.41 1.24
N ALA A 18 12.33 2.50 0.71
CA ALA A 18 13.13 3.52 0.04
C ALA A 18 14.07 4.26 1.00
N VAL A 19 13.66 4.50 2.25
CA VAL A 19 14.53 5.05 3.30
C VAL A 19 15.70 4.11 3.58
N LYS A 20 15.43 2.81 3.75
CA LYS A 20 16.49 1.80 3.97
C LYS A 20 17.44 1.67 2.79
N ALA A 21 16.98 1.94 1.57
CA ALA A 21 17.79 1.94 0.36
C ALA A 21 18.57 3.26 0.12
N GLY A 22 18.42 4.27 0.99
CA GLY A 22 19.08 5.57 0.81
C GLY A 22 18.50 6.43 -0.33
N GLY A 23 17.27 6.14 -0.78
CA GLY A 23 16.64 6.84 -1.90
C GLY A 23 16.39 8.32 -1.65
N SER A 24 16.30 9.10 -2.73
CA SER A 24 15.90 10.50 -2.72
C SER A 24 14.44 10.67 -2.26
N ARG A 25 13.99 11.92 -2.10
CA ARG A 25 12.57 12.20 -1.80
C ARG A 25 11.64 11.67 -2.91
N ALA A 26 12.06 11.77 -4.17
CA ALA A 26 11.30 11.26 -5.30
C ALA A 26 11.17 9.72 -5.23
N ASP A 27 12.27 9.03 -4.93
CA ASP A 27 12.26 7.56 -4.78
C ASP A 27 11.34 7.10 -3.66
N LYS A 28 11.37 7.82 -2.52
CA LYS A 28 10.49 7.54 -1.38
C LYS A 28 9.01 7.69 -1.74
N LEU A 29 8.66 8.74 -2.48
CA LEU A 29 7.29 8.96 -2.95
C LEU A 29 6.87 7.88 -3.96
N GLN A 30 7.76 7.52 -4.90
CA GLN A 30 7.49 6.49 -5.89
C GLN A 30 7.29 5.12 -5.25
N TYR A 31 8.16 4.72 -4.32
CA TYR A 31 8.00 3.46 -3.59
C TYR A 31 6.74 3.45 -2.74
N ALA A 32 6.45 4.54 -2.03
CA ALA A 32 5.23 4.67 -1.25
C ALA A 32 3.99 4.50 -2.15
N ALA A 33 3.93 5.21 -3.28
CA ALA A 33 2.83 5.10 -4.23
C ALA A 33 2.68 3.68 -4.80
N ALA A 34 3.79 3.05 -5.23
CA ALA A 34 3.76 1.71 -5.79
C ALA A 34 3.24 0.67 -4.80
N HIS A 35 3.73 0.70 -3.54
CA HIS A 35 3.28 -0.24 -2.51
C HIS A 35 1.86 0.06 -2.03
N ALA A 36 1.48 1.35 -1.93
CA ALA A 36 0.12 1.76 -1.59
C ALA A 36 -0.89 1.20 -2.60
N LEU A 37 -0.62 1.36 -3.90
CA LEU A 37 -1.49 0.85 -4.96
C LEU A 37 -1.55 -0.68 -4.96
N ALA A 38 -0.40 -1.36 -4.84
CA ALA A 38 -0.37 -2.82 -4.76
C ALA A 38 -1.21 -3.37 -3.61
N LEU A 39 -1.07 -2.83 -2.39
CA LEU A 39 -1.87 -3.26 -1.25
C LEU A 39 -3.33 -2.83 -1.38
N THR A 40 -3.62 -1.67 -1.97
CA THR A 40 -4.99 -1.22 -2.22
C THR A 40 -5.75 -2.22 -3.11
N VAL A 41 -5.10 -2.71 -4.18
CA VAL A 41 -5.67 -3.75 -5.04
C VAL A 41 -6.01 -5.01 -4.23
N LEU A 42 -5.09 -5.49 -3.39
CA LEU A 42 -5.36 -6.61 -2.48
C LEU A 42 -6.50 -6.31 -1.50
N GLY A 43 -6.57 -5.09 -0.98
CA GLY A 43 -7.63 -4.62 -0.09
C GLY A 43 -9.01 -4.61 -0.75
N VAL A 44 -9.11 -4.28 -2.04
CA VAL A 44 -10.35 -4.37 -2.82
C VAL A 44 -10.79 -5.84 -2.93
N PHE A 45 -9.89 -6.74 -3.33
CA PHE A 45 -10.20 -8.17 -3.39
C PHE A 45 -10.67 -8.70 -2.03
N LEU A 46 -9.95 -8.38 -0.95
CA LEU A 46 -10.32 -8.79 0.40
C LEU A 46 -11.69 -8.25 0.81
N THR A 47 -11.98 -6.98 0.49
CA THR A 47 -13.29 -6.37 0.77
C THR A 47 -14.41 -7.11 0.04
N VAL A 48 -14.24 -7.39 -1.25
CA VAL A 48 -15.23 -8.12 -2.05
C VAL A 48 -15.42 -9.53 -1.50
N LEU A 49 -14.33 -10.25 -1.21
CA LEU A 49 -14.41 -11.62 -0.68
C LEU A 49 -15.20 -11.68 0.63
N ILE A 50 -14.85 -10.84 1.60
CA ILE A 50 -15.57 -10.77 2.88
C ILE A 50 -17.05 -10.42 2.63
N SER A 51 -17.31 -9.42 1.79
CA SER A 51 -18.67 -9.00 1.44
C SER A 51 -19.49 -10.05 0.69
N ARG A 52 -18.88 -11.11 0.15
CA ARG A 52 -19.59 -12.24 -0.48
C ARG A 52 -19.78 -13.43 0.48
N MET A 53 -19.03 -13.46 1.58
CA MET A 53 -19.07 -14.55 2.57
C MET A 53 -19.93 -14.21 3.79
N THR A 54 -20.23 -12.93 4.01
CA THR A 54 -21.13 -12.42 5.06
C THR A 54 -22.32 -11.74 4.42
#